data_AF-A0A3M1P5V4-F1
#
_entry.id   AF-A0A3M1P5V4-F1
#
_cell.length_a   1.000
_cell.length_b   1.000
_cell.length_c   1.000
_cell.angle_alpha   90.00
_cell.angle_beta   90.00
_cell.angle_gamma   90.00
#
_symmetry.space_group_name_H-M   'P 1'
#
loop_
_entity.id
_entity.type
_entity.pdbx_description
1 polymer ?
#
loop_
_entity_poly.entity_id
_entity_poly.type
_entity_poly.pdbx_seq_one_letter_code
_entity_poly.pdbx_strand_id
1 'polypeptide(L)'
;MDTKAVANALRQFLYEESLKDEFEQLSDNDSLLEKGIIDSVKMLDLIEFIQDQYGIQVDEDDMVPENFDSINAIVAYIQSRKSETNA
;
A
#
# COMPACT_ATOMS: atom_id res chain seq x y z
N MET A 1 13.17 -9.49 2.33
CA MET A 1 11.93 -8.93 2.89
C MET A 1 10.83 -9.97 2.73
N ASP A 2 10.01 -10.22 3.75
CA ASP A 2 8.88 -11.15 3.64
C ASP A 2 7.65 -10.40 3.09
N THR A 3 7.20 -10.74 1.89
CA THR A 3 6.06 -10.11 1.23
C THR A 3 4.74 -10.39 1.93
N LYS A 4 4.60 -11.55 2.56
CA LYS A 4 3.37 -11.88 3.30
C LYS A 4 3.24 -11.02 4.54
N ALA A 5 4.35 -10.75 5.22
CA ALA A 5 4.36 -9.84 6.36
C ALA A 5 3.96 -8.42 5.96
N VAL A 6 4.45 -7.93 4.81
CA VAL A 6 4.10 -6.60 4.28
C VAL A 6 2.62 -6.55 3.90
N ALA A 7 2.13 -7.54 3.14
CA ALA A 7 0.73 -7.61 2.76
C ALA A 7 -0.22 -7.66 3.98
N ASN A 8 0.17 -8.39 5.04
CA ASN A 8 -0.62 -8.44 6.27
C ASN A 8 -0.64 -7.10 7.03
N ALA A 9 0.49 -6.38 7.06
CA ALA A 9 0.55 -5.05 7.68
C ALA A 9 -0.33 -4.04 6.93
N LEU A 10 -0.27 -4.06 5.59
CA LEU A 10 -1.13 -3.24 4.74
C LEU A 10 -2.61 -3.57 4.95
N ARG A 11 -2.96 -4.86 5.02
CA ARG A 11 -4.32 -5.29 5.34
C ARG A 11 -4.80 -4.76 6.67
N GLN A 12 -3.97 -4.80 7.70
CA GLN A 12 -4.33 -4.29 9.02
C GLN A 12 -4.59 -2.78 8.98
N PHE A 13 -3.69 -2.02 8.35
CA PHE A 13 -3.84 -0.57 8.18
C PHE A 13 -5.13 -0.22 7.43
N LEU A 14 -5.37 -0.87 6.28
CA LEU A 14 -6.55 -0.64 5.46
C LEU A 14 -7.84 -1.05 6.16
N TYR A 15 -7.82 -2.09 6.99
CA TYR A 15 -8.97 -2.51 7.78
C TYR A 15 -9.36 -1.50 8.86
N GLU A 16 -8.37 -0.84 9.48
CA GLU A 16 -8.62 0.22 10.47
C GLU A 16 -9.23 1.47 9.80
N GLU A 17 -8.90 1.71 8.53
CA GLU A 17 -9.34 2.87 7.74
C GLU A 17 -10.62 2.67 6.92
N SER A 18 -11.14 1.44 6.82
CA SER A 18 -12.27 1.08 5.95
C SER A 18 -13.50 0.59 6.70
N LEU A 19 -14.62 0.50 5.98
CA LEU A 19 -15.82 -0.16 6.49
C LEU A 19 -15.66 -1.68 6.38
N LYS A 20 -15.89 -2.39 7.47
CA LYS A 20 -15.72 -3.85 7.62
C LYS A 20 -16.21 -4.68 6.42
N ASP A 21 -17.42 -4.39 5.94
CA ASP A 21 -18.07 -5.18 4.90
C ASP A 21 -17.38 -5.04 3.52
N GLU A 22 -16.79 -3.89 3.24
CA GLU A 22 -16.05 -3.63 1.99
C GLU A 22 -14.68 -4.34 2.00
N PHE A 23 -14.07 -4.41 3.18
CA PHE A 23 -12.77 -5.05 3.38
C PHE A 23 -12.80 -6.57 3.35
N GLU A 24 -13.85 -7.21 3.89
CA GLU A 24 -13.96 -8.69 3.91
C GLU A 24 -13.95 -9.33 2.51
N GLN A 25 -14.29 -8.56 1.47
CA GLN A 25 -14.29 -9.00 0.07
C GLN A 25 -13.08 -8.48 -0.73
N LEU A 26 -12.08 -7.91 -0.06
CA LEU A 26 -10.90 -7.33 -0.70
C LEU A 26 -9.83 -8.39 -1.02
N SER A 27 -9.52 -8.54 -2.30
CA SER A 27 -8.37 -9.31 -2.80
C SER A 27 -7.13 -8.43 -2.91
N ASP A 28 -5.93 -9.05 -2.92
CA ASP A 28 -4.65 -8.33 -3.03
C ASP A 28 -4.44 -7.59 -4.37
N ASN A 29 -5.23 -7.95 -5.39
CA ASN A 29 -5.18 -7.35 -6.72
C ASN A 29 -6.34 -6.38 -6.98
N ASP A 30 -7.26 -6.24 -6.04
CA ASP A 30 -8.39 -5.34 -6.24
C ASP A 30 -7.93 -3.89 -6.10
N SER A 31 -8.54 -3.01 -6.89
CA SER A 31 -8.36 -1.57 -6.77
C SER A 31 -8.94 -1.07 -5.45
N LEU A 32 -8.10 -0.45 -4.63
CA LEU A 32 -8.47 0.16 -3.36
C LEU A 32 -9.31 1.41 -3.58
N LEU A 33 -9.02 2.17 -4.63
CA LEU A 33 -9.76 3.38 -5.01
C LEU A 33 -11.14 3.05 -5.59
N GLU A 34 -11.23 2.11 -6.54
CA GLU A 34 -12.52 1.75 -7.15
C GLU A 34 -13.48 1.10 -6.16
N LYS A 35 -12.94 0.35 -5.19
CA LYS A 35 -13.72 -0.23 -4.09
C LYS A 35 -14.06 0.75 -2.98
N GLY A 36 -13.53 1.96 -3.00
CA GLY A 36 -13.76 2.98 -1.97
C GLY A 36 -13.08 2.67 -0.62
N ILE A 37 -12.13 1.73 -0.59
CA ILE A 37 -11.36 1.40 0.62
C ILE A 37 -10.47 2.58 1.03
N ILE A 38 -9.88 3.24 0.04
CA ILE A 38 -9.14 4.49 0.20
C ILE A 38 -9.65 5.53 -0.79
N ASP A 39 -9.43 6.80 -0.47
CA ASP A 39 -9.59 7.92 -1.40
C ASP A 39 -8.22 8.54 -1.71
N SER A 40 -8.22 9.58 -2.55
CA SER A 40 -6.99 10.30 -2.93
C SER A 40 -6.27 10.96 -1.75
N VAL A 41 -6.97 11.27 -0.66
CA VAL A 41 -6.38 11.88 0.54
C VAL A 41 -5.73 10.78 1.39
N LYS A 42 -6.46 9.69 1.65
CA LYS A 42 -5.97 8.53 2.41
C LYS A 42 -4.79 7.82 1.73
N MET A 43 -4.66 7.94 0.41
CA MET A 43 -3.48 7.44 -0.30
C MET A 43 -2.19 8.11 0.21
N LEU A 44 -2.23 9.39 0.57
CA LEU A 44 -1.07 10.10 1.14
C LEU A 44 -0.70 9.54 2.51
N ASP A 45 -1.69 9.27 3.36
CA ASP A 45 -1.48 8.67 4.68
C ASP A 45 -0.90 7.25 4.56
N LEU A 46 -1.37 6.47 3.58
CA LEU A 46 -0.80 5.16 3.25
C LEU A 46 0.67 5.26 2.80
N ILE A 47 0.98 6.26 1.97
CA ILE A 47 2.35 6.53 1.49
C ILE A 47 3.25 6.91 2.68
N GLU A 48 2.80 7.79 3.57
CA GLU A 48 3.52 8.16 4.80
C GLU A 48 3.75 6.93 5.69
N PHE A 49 2.71 6.11 5.90
CA PHE A 49 2.80 4.87 6.66
C PHE A 49 3.87 3.93 6.11
N ILE A 50 3.89 3.64 4.81
CA ILE A 50 4.88 2.71 4.24
C ILE A 50 6.29 3.30 4.26
N GLN A 51 6.44 4.62 4.08
CA GLN A 51 7.73 5.29 4.17
C GLN A 51 8.32 5.18 5.57
N ASP A 52 7.51 5.42 6.60
CA ASP A 52 7.93 5.32 8.00
C ASP A 52 8.19 3.87 8.42
N GLN A 53 7.26 2.96 8.12
CA GLN A 53 7.36 1.55 8.52
C GLN A 53 8.54 0.85 7.87
N TYR A 54 8.79 1.14 6.59
CA TYR A 54 9.85 0.49 5.84
C TYR A 54 11.08 1.36 5.66
N GLY A 55 11.12 2.62 6.08
CA GLY A 55 12.27 3.50 5.85
C GLY A 55 12.63 3.60 4.36
N ILE A 56 11.61 3.81 3.52
CA ILE A 56 11.75 4.07 2.09
C ILE A 56 11.33 5.51 1.80
N GLN A 57 11.78 6.06 0.68
CA GLN A 57 11.31 7.36 0.18
C GLN A 57 10.46 7.12 -1.06
N VAL A 58 9.30 7.76 -1.14
CA VAL A 58 8.42 7.79 -2.32
C VAL A 58 8.59 9.14 -2.98
N ASP A 59 8.99 9.13 -4.26
CA ASP A 59 9.14 10.35 -5.04
C ASP A 59 7.78 10.80 -5.59
N GLU A 60 7.57 12.10 -5.82
CA GLU A 60 6.28 12.62 -6.34
C GLU A 60 5.87 11.94 -7.66
N ASP A 61 6.83 11.63 -8.52
CA ASP A 61 6.60 10.94 -9.79
C ASP A 61 6.12 9.49 -9.62
N ASP A 62 6.40 8.87 -8.46
CA ASP A 62 5.95 7.52 -8.12
C ASP A 62 4.57 7.52 -7.48
N MET A 63 4.03 8.67 -7.05
CA MET A 63 2.73 8.84 -6.40
C MET A 63 1.56 8.72 -7.39
N VAL A 64 1.53 7.61 -8.11
CA VAL A 64 0.54 7.27 -9.11
C VAL A 64 -0.26 6.04 -8.67
N PRO A 65 -1.55 5.92 -9.05
CA PRO A 65 -2.39 4.78 -8.68
C PRO A 65 -1.75 3.43 -9.04
N GLU A 66 -1.01 3.34 -10.14
CA GLU A 66 -0.35 2.12 -10.59
C GLU A 66 0.59 1.50 -9.53
N ASN A 67 1.16 2.32 -8.64
CA ASN A 67 2.05 1.87 -7.57
C ASN A 67 1.31 1.59 -6.24
N PHE A 68 0.14 2.19 -6.02
CA PHE A 68 -0.50 2.24 -4.71
C PHE A 68 -1.97 1.81 -4.66
N ASP A 69 -2.57 1.46 -5.79
CA ASP A 69 -4.00 1.13 -5.89
C ASP A 69 -4.32 -0.34 -5.55
N SER A 70 -3.32 -1.18 -5.28
CA SER A 70 -3.57 -2.54 -4.80
C SER A 70 -2.51 -2.98 -3.81
N ILE A 71 -2.86 -3.92 -2.92
CA ILE A 71 -1.91 -4.46 -1.93
C ILE A 71 -0.68 -5.04 -2.64
N ASN A 72 -0.86 -5.76 -3.74
CA ASN A 72 0.25 -6.31 -4.51
C ASN A 72 1.12 -5.24 -5.17
N ALA A 73 0.53 -4.16 -5.68
CA ALA A 73 1.29 -3.03 -6.23
C ALA A 73 2.17 -2.37 -5.16
N ILE A 74 1.59 -2.11 -3.98
CA ILE A 74 2.31 -1.51 -2.85
C ILE A 74 3.45 -2.43 -2.38
N VAL A 75 3.18 -3.74 -2.25
CA VAL A 75 4.21 -4.72 -1.88
C VAL A 75 5.35 -4.71 -2.89
N ALA A 76 5.04 -4.73 -4.19
CA ALA A 76 6.03 -4.71 -5.26
C ALA A 76 6.87 -3.42 -5.23
N TYR A 77 6.21 -2.27 -4.99
CA TYR A 77 6.88 -0.98 -4.86
C TYR A 77 7.84 -0.95 -3.66
N ILE A 78 7.42 -1.39 -2.48
CA ILE A 78 8.30 -1.45 -1.30
C ILE A 78 9.51 -2.37 -1.58
N GLN A 79 9.29 -3.48 -2.29
CA GLN A 79 10.37 -4.40 -2.65
C GLN A 79 11.40 -3.79 -3.60
N SER A 80 10.96 -3.03 -4.61
CA SER A 80 11.89 -2.39 -5.55
C SER A 80 12.76 -1.37 -4.81
N ARG A 81 12.16 -0.48 -4.00
CA ARG A 81 12.89 0.53 -3.23
C ARG A 81 13.86 -0.09 -2.23
N LYS A 82 13.47 -1.16 -1.54
CA LYS A 82 14.36 -1.87 -0.61
C LYS A 82 15.51 -2.59 -1.29
N SER A 83 15.36 -2.98 -2.55
CA SER A 83 16.45 -3.59 -3.32
C SER A 83 17.45 -2.53 -3.80
N GLU A 84 16.97 -1.33 -4.12
CA GLU A 84 17.81 -0.19 -4.52
C GLU A 84 18.64 0.39 -3.37
N THR A 85 18.10 0.42 -2.14
CA THR A 85 18.84 0.92 -0.96
C THR A 85 19.99 -0.01 -0.52
N ASN A 86 20.08 -1.23 -1.05
CA ASN A 86 21.13 -2.22 -0.71
C ASN A 86 22.20 -2.41 -1.81
N ALA A 87 22.28 -1.49 -2.79
CA ALA A 87 23.25 -1.54 -3.88
C ALA A 87 24.36 -0.49 -3.74
#